data_AF-A0A822E0T7-F1
#
_entry.id   AF-A0A822E0T7-F1
#
_cell.length_a   1.000
_cell.length_b   1.000
_cell.length_c   1.000
_cell.angle_alpha   90.00
_cell.angle_beta   90.00
_cell.angle_gamma   90.00
#
_symmetry.space_group_name_H-M   'P 1'
#
loop_
_entity.id
_entity.type
_entity.pdbx_description
1 polymer ?
#
loop_
_entity_poly.entity_id
_entity_poly.type
_entity_poly.pdbx_seq_one_letter_code
_entity_poly.pdbx_strand_id
1 'polypeptide(L)'
;MHGTINEKNRHIKVELLEKKEYIKLLNSGKINLGGQLYSVDEYLPSPRILICNRCNLPGHTKKSCRNSDVDLCRRCGKPRTNIKDHMDCEIKCHH
;
A
#
# COMPACT_ATOMS: atom_id res chain seq x y z
N MET A 1 -10.51 10.35 -25.90
CA MET A 1 -9.62 10.36 -24.71
C MET A 1 -8.27 10.88 -25.17
N HIS A 2 -7.90 12.11 -24.80
CA HIS A 2 -6.63 12.72 -25.20
C HIS A 2 -5.59 12.44 -24.11
N GLY A 3 -4.62 11.57 -24.40
CA GLY A 3 -3.44 11.35 -23.56
C GLY A 3 -2.20 11.79 -24.34
N THR A 4 -1.47 12.77 -23.83
CA THR A 4 -0.21 13.22 -24.41
C THR A 4 0.93 12.28 -24.04
N ILE A 5 1.59 11.78 -25.07
CA ILE A 5 2.64 10.77 -25.07
C ILE A 5 3.98 11.51 -24.97
N ASN A 6 4.59 11.59 -23.78
CA ASN A 6 5.93 12.19 -23.58
C ASN A 6 7.00 11.09 -23.66
N GLU A 7 7.97 11.21 -24.57
CA GLU A 7 8.88 10.14 -25.06
C GLU A 7 10.04 9.76 -24.12
N LYS A 8 10.08 10.26 -22.87
CA LYS A 8 11.15 9.95 -21.92
C LYS A 8 10.60 9.14 -20.74
N ASN A 9 10.85 7.83 -20.74
CA ASN A 9 10.55 6.85 -19.68
C ASN A 9 9.09 6.81 -19.21
N ARG A 10 8.24 6.12 -19.98
CA ARG A 10 6.86 5.82 -19.60
C ARG A 10 6.80 4.55 -18.76
N HIS A 11 7.12 4.67 -17.49
CA HIS A 11 6.66 3.67 -16.52
C HIS A 11 5.13 3.73 -16.47
N ILE A 12 4.47 2.66 -16.90
CA ILE A 12 3.01 2.55 -16.88
C ILE A 12 2.65 1.73 -15.64
N LYS A 13 1.99 2.37 -14.67
CA LYS A 13 1.39 1.65 -13.54
C LYS A 13 0.10 0.99 -14.02
N VAL A 14 0.03 -0.33 -13.92
CA VAL A 14 -1.18 -1.11 -14.24
C VAL A 14 -1.69 -1.77 -12.97
N GLU A 15 -2.97 -1.57 -12.65
CA GLU A 15 -3.64 -2.24 -11.53
C GLU A 15 -4.42 -3.44 -12.06
N LEU A 16 -4.04 -4.64 -11.62
CA LEU A 16 -4.71 -5.87 -12.00
C LEU A 16 -5.89 -6.12 -11.06
N LEU A 17 -7.11 -6.06 -11.62
CA LEU A 17 -8.34 -6.27 -10.85
C LEU A 17 -8.59 -7.75 -10.53
N GLU A 18 -8.08 -8.66 -11.37
CA GLU A 18 -8.31 -10.11 -11.24
C GLU A 18 -7.03 -10.87 -10.88
N LYS A 19 -7.16 -11.82 -9.94
CA LYS A 19 -6.07 -12.70 -9.51
C LYS A 19 -5.55 -13.62 -10.63
N LYS A 20 -6.37 -13.93 -11.63
CA LYS A 20 -5.99 -14.78 -12.77
C LYS A 20 -4.99 -14.07 -13.69
N GLU A 21 -5.24 -12.81 -14.00
CA GLU A 21 -4.35 -11.98 -14.82
C GLU A 21 -3.01 -11.76 -14.12
N TYR A 22 -3.05 -11.62 -12.79
CA TYR A 22 -1.85 -11.59 -11.96
C TYR A 22 -0.98 -12.85 -12.09
N ILE A 23 -1.59 -14.04 -12.00
CA ILE A 23 -0.84 -15.30 -12.12
C ILE A 23 -0.28 -15.47 -13.53
N LYS A 24 -1.04 -15.07 -14.57
CA LYS A 24 -0.55 -15.09 -15.95
C LYS A 24 0.65 -14.17 -16.15
N LEU A 25 0.63 -12.96 -15.59
CA LEU A 25 1.74 -12.02 -15.64
C LEU A 25 2.98 -12.59 -14.95
N LEU A 26 2.83 -13.16 -13.74
CA LEU A 26 3.94 -13.79 -13.03
C LEU A 26 4.58 -14.94 -13.81
N ASN A 27 3.77 -15.78 -14.46
CA ASN A 27 4.27 -16.94 -15.20
C ASN A 27 4.85 -16.59 -16.57
N SER A 28 4.30 -15.56 -17.23
CA SER A 28 4.69 -15.21 -18.60
C SER A 28 5.70 -14.06 -18.69
N GLY A 29 5.81 -13.23 -17.64
CA GLY A 29 6.58 -12.00 -17.66
C GLY A 29 6.07 -10.95 -18.66
N LYS A 30 4.84 -11.13 -19.17
CA LYS A 30 4.26 -10.29 -20.22
C LYS A 30 2.86 -9.84 -19.86
N ILE A 31 2.48 -8.66 -20.33
CA ILE A 31 1.15 -8.08 -20.13
C ILE A 31 0.57 -7.64 -21.48
N ASN A 32 -0.73 -7.90 -21.69
CA ASN A 32 -1.45 -7.43 -22.86
C ASN A 32 -2.16 -6.11 -22.52
N LEU A 33 -1.81 -5.04 -23.22
CA LEU A 33 -2.44 -3.72 -23.10
C LEU A 33 -2.95 -3.31 -24.48
N GLY A 34 -4.27 -3.21 -24.63
CA GLY A 34 -4.90 -2.78 -25.89
C GLY A 34 -4.61 -3.69 -27.08
N GLY A 35 -4.41 -4.99 -26.86
CA GLY A 35 -4.08 -5.96 -27.91
C GLY A 35 -2.58 -6.11 -28.17
N GLN A 36 -1.74 -5.26 -27.57
CA GLN A 36 -0.29 -5.30 -27.74
C GLN A 36 0.38 -5.92 -26.51
N LEU A 37 1.37 -6.78 -26.74
CA LEU A 37 2.07 -7.52 -25.70
C LEU A 37 3.36 -6.80 -25.29
N TYR A 38 3.50 -6.52 -23.99
CA TYR A 38 4.65 -5.83 -23.40
C TYR A 38 5.38 -6.74 -22.43
N SER A 39 6.71 -6.66 -22.40
CA SER A 39 7.54 -7.31 -21.37
C SER A 39 7.52 -6.50 -20.08
N VAL A 40 7.41 -7.18 -18.94
CA VAL A 40 7.43 -6.54 -17.61
C VAL A 40 8.88 -6.50 -17.11
N ASP A 41 9.39 -5.29 -16.90
CA ASP A 41 10.76 -5.06 -16.40
C ASP A 41 10.85 -5.27 -14.89
N GLU A 42 9.92 -4.70 -14.13
CA GLU A 42 9.86 -4.81 -12.68
C GLU A 42 8.42 -5.01 -12.20
N TYR A 43 8.22 -5.98 -11.31
CA TYR A 43 6.96 -6.20 -10.62
C TYR A 43 7.07 -5.79 -9.16
N LEU A 44 6.38 -4.71 -8.80
CA LEU A 44 6.24 -4.25 -7.42
C LEU A 44 4.92 -4.79 -6.84
N PRO A 45 4.93 -5.89 -6.06
CA PRO A 45 3.71 -6.31 -5.39
C PRO A 45 3.24 -5.19 -4.47
N SER A 46 1.93 -4.96 -4.46
CA SER A 46 1.34 -4.19 -3.35
C SER A 46 1.79 -4.87 -2.06
N PRO A 47 2.51 -4.18 -1.17
CA PRO A 47 3.00 -4.78 0.05
C PRO A 47 1.78 -5.27 0.84
N ARG A 48 1.52 -6.59 0.81
CA ARG A 48 0.63 -7.27 1.77
C ARG A 48 1.33 -7.38 3.13
N ILE A 49 2.06 -6.33 3.47
CA ILE A 49 2.71 -6.20 4.74
C ILE A 49 1.59 -5.94 5.72
N LEU A 50 1.37 -6.92 6.59
CA LEU A 50 0.48 -6.76 7.72
C LEU A 50 1.07 -5.66 8.61
N ILE A 51 0.56 -4.45 8.48
CA ILE A 51 0.97 -3.31 9.32
C ILE A 51 0.12 -3.37 10.59
N CYS A 52 0.79 -3.39 11.73
CA CYS A 52 0.11 -3.38 13.01
C CYS A 52 -0.60 -2.05 13.24
N ASN A 53 -1.91 -2.10 13.40
CA ASN A 53 -2.76 -0.95 13.68
C ASN A 53 -2.47 -0.21 15.01
N ARG A 54 -1.60 -0.75 15.88
CA ARG A 54 -1.16 -0.08 17.12
C ARG A 54 0.16 0.65 16.94
N CYS A 55 1.19 -0.04 16.46
CA CYS A 55 2.56 0.47 16.42
C CYS A 55 3.05 0.82 15.00
N ASN A 56 2.20 0.67 13.98
CA ASN A 56 2.53 0.85 12.56
C ASN A 56 3.76 0.06 12.07
N LEU A 57 4.21 -0.93 12.84
CA LEU A 57 5.30 -1.80 12.43
C LEU A 57 4.76 -2.98 11.59
N PRO A 58 5.54 -3.42 10.60
CA PRO A 58 5.18 -4.56 9.78
C PRO A 58 5.26 -5.89 10.54
N GLY A 59 4.57 -6.91 10.03
CA GLY A 59 4.78 -8.32 10.39
C GLY A 59 3.90 -8.86 11.52
N HIS A 60 2.98 -8.08 12.09
CA HIS A 60 2.10 -8.57 13.15
C HIS A 60 0.75 -7.83 13.23
N THR A 61 -0.25 -8.47 13.83
CA THR A 61 -1.57 -7.85 14.07
C THR A 61 -1.58 -7.08 15.40
N LYS A 62 -2.59 -6.22 15.60
CA LYS A 62 -2.88 -5.58 16.89
C LYS A 62 -2.95 -6.58 18.06
N LYS A 63 -3.45 -7.81 17.83
CA LYS A 63 -3.56 -8.85 18.86
C LYS A 63 -2.20 -9.44 19.26
N SER A 64 -1.25 -9.46 18.33
CA SER A 64 0.11 -10.01 18.52
C SER A 64 1.16 -8.92 18.74
N CYS A 65 0.74 -7.70 19.06
CA CYS A 65 1.64 -6.58 19.26
C CYS A 65 2.29 -6.66 20.64
N ARG A 66 3.64 -6.66 20.66
CA ARG A 66 4.44 -6.68 21.90
C ARG A 66 4.37 -5.36 22.67
N ASN A 67 4.05 -4.26 21.99
CA ASN A 67 3.84 -2.94 22.58
C ASN A 67 2.34 -2.75 22.85
N SER A 68 1.82 -3.44 23.85
CA SER A 68 0.40 -3.35 24.26
C SER A 68 0.04 -2.01 24.90
N ASP A 69 1.02 -1.35 25.51
CA ASP A 69 0.83 -0.21 26.40
C ASP A 69 0.83 1.15 25.69
N VAL A 70 1.15 1.14 24.39
CA VAL A 70 1.30 2.36 23.59
C VAL A 70 0.62 2.16 22.24
N ASP A 71 -0.40 2.97 21.96
CA ASP A 71 -1.02 3.08 20.65
C ASP A 71 -0.46 4.33 19.93
N LEU A 72 -0.10 4.19 18.66
CA LEU A 72 0.24 5.33 17.80
C LEU A 72 -1.04 5.96 17.26
N CYS A 73 -1.10 7.28 17.28
CA CYS A 73 -2.13 7.99 16.55
C CYS A 73 -1.93 7.81 15.04
N ARG A 74 -2.99 7.41 14.33
CA ARG A 74 -2.95 7.22 12.87
C ARG A 74 -2.78 8.51 12.07
N ARG A 75 -2.99 9.66 12.70
CA ARG A 75 -2.95 10.97 12.04
C ARG A 75 -1.68 11.74 12.33
N CYS A 76 -1.22 11.74 13.59
CA CYS A 76 0.01 12.46 13.96
C CYS A 76 1.24 11.53 14.14
N GLY A 77 1.05 10.21 14.14
CA GLY A 77 2.14 9.23 14.26
C GLY A 77 2.81 9.18 15.64
N LYS A 78 2.37 9.98 16.62
CA LYS A 78 2.98 10.02 17.95
C LYS A 78 2.47 8.89 18.85
N PRO A 79 3.35 8.30 19.69
CA PRO A 79 2.96 7.32 20.69
C PRO A 79 2.13 7.94 21.81
N ARG A 80 1.04 7.28 22.20
CA ARG A 80 0.19 7.67 23.31
C ARG A 80 -0.23 6.45 24.11
N THR A 81 -0.35 6.62 25.42
CA THR A 81 -0.84 5.59 26.34
C THR A 81 -2.35 5.38 26.20
N ASN A 82 -3.10 6.42 25.81
CA ASN A 82 -4.54 6.32 25.58
C ASN A 82 -4.94 7.12 24.32
N ILE A 83 -5.38 6.41 23.28
CA ILE A 83 -5.78 7.04 22.02
C ILE A 83 -7.06 7.86 22.17
N LYS A 84 -7.95 7.53 23.13
CA LYS A 84 -9.25 8.22 23.29
C LYS A 84 -9.09 9.63 23.84
N ASP A 85 -8.07 9.84 24.67
CA ASP A 85 -7.75 11.14 25.27
C ASP A 85 -6.93 12.04 24.32
N HIS A 86 -6.62 11.54 23.12
CA HIS A 86 -5.75 12.24 22.18
C HIS A 86 -6.46 13.39 21.45
N MET A 87 -6.60 14.53 22.12
CA MET A 87 -7.20 15.74 21.54
C MET A 87 -6.17 16.63 20.81
N ASP A 88 -4.88 16.43 21.07
CA ASP A 88 -3.77 17.25 20.57
C ASP A 88 -3.14 16.65 19.29
N CYS A 89 -3.90 16.64 18.20
CA CYS A 89 -3.37 16.44 16.85
C CYS A 89 -3.30 17.78 16.12
N GLU A 90 -2.15 18.10 15.53
CA GLU A 90 -2.02 19.23 14.58
C GLU A 90 -3.03 19.13 13.41
N ILE A 91 -3.49 17.91 13.12
CA ILE A 91 -4.54 17.60 12.14
C ILE A 91 -5.76 17.07 12.91
N LYS A 92 -6.90 17.78 12.91
CA LYS A 92 -8.14 17.37 13.64
C LYS A 92 -8.39 15.86 13.55
N CYS A 93 -8.22 15.17 14.67
CA CYS A 93 -8.48 13.75 14.81
C CYS A 93 -9.97 13.56 15.12
N HIS A 94 -10.76 13.13 14.13
CA HIS A 94 -12.13 12.66 14.38
C HIS A 94 -12.01 11.23 14.93
N HIS A 95 -12.18 11.10 16.23
CA HIS A 95 -12.26 9.82 16.93
C HIS A 95 -13.57 9.11 16.68
#